data_AF-A0A915ERD7-F1
#
_entry.id   AF-A0A915ERD7-F1
#
_cell.length_a   1.000
_cell.length_b   1.000
_cell.length_c   1.000
_cell.angle_alpha   90.00
_cell.angle_beta   90.00
_cell.angle_gamma   90.00
#
_symmetry.space_group_name_H-M   'P 1'
#
loop_
_entity.id
_entity.type
_entity.pdbx_description
1 polymer ?
#
loop_
_entity_poly.entity_id
_entity_poly.type
_entity_poly.pdbx_seq_one_letter_code
_entity_poly.pdbx_strand_id
1 'polypeptide(L)'
;MIPFLQSNHPKNVVLPPDHSLASRFRLLEDAFTLAKTGHVPYRVAFGLSEYLVHETNNFPFNVFTKHMNELHFLLKNFVDATPLENFVVEMLKPLYHRIFAENVMVNDIIATQQEYAMVQLCHWNYSPCLQKAVDAFAKLKLSCKHFKLSDTNCNK
;
A
#
# COMPACT_ATOMS: atom_id res chain seq x y z
N MET A 1 -10.91 22.90 3.11
CA MET A 1 -12.15 22.09 3.05
C MET A 1 -12.43 21.84 1.57
N ILE A 2 -12.04 20.69 1.04
CA ILE A 2 -12.09 20.44 -0.41
C ILE A 2 -13.44 19.77 -0.75
N PRO A 3 -14.29 20.38 -1.57
CA PRO A 3 -15.62 19.86 -1.90
C PRO A 3 -15.50 18.83 -3.05
N PHE A 4 -15.14 17.58 -2.74
CA PHE A 4 -15.08 16.50 -3.74
C PHE A 4 -16.23 15.49 -3.67
N LEU A 5 -17.27 15.74 -2.87
CA LEU A 5 -18.44 14.85 -2.76
C LEU A 5 -19.62 15.22 -3.67
N GLN A 6 -19.39 15.84 -4.84
CA GLN A 6 -20.46 16.14 -5.80
C GLN A 6 -20.07 15.85 -7.26
N SER A 7 -19.43 14.70 -7.52
CA SER A 7 -19.36 14.15 -8.87
C SER A 7 -20.32 12.97 -8.99
N ASN A 8 -21.33 13.12 -9.85
CA ASN A 8 -22.28 12.09 -10.25
C ASN A 8 -21.61 11.05 -11.18
N HIS A 9 -20.54 10.39 -10.70
CA HIS A 9 -20.05 9.16 -11.31
C HIS A 9 -20.67 7.96 -10.57
N PRO A 10 -21.01 6.87 -11.27
CA PRO A 10 -21.57 5.69 -10.63
C PRO A 10 -20.56 5.17 -9.60
N LYS A 11 -20.92 5.26 -8.31
CA LYS A 11 -20.12 4.84 -7.15
C LYS A 11 -19.90 3.32 -7.06
N ASN A 12 -20.18 2.60 -8.13
CA ASN A 12 -20.26 1.14 -8.17
C ASN A 12 -19.67 0.65 -9.49
N VAL A 13 -18.35 0.78 -9.67
CA VAL A 13 -17.65 -0.16 -10.55
C VAL A 13 -17.54 -1.46 -9.76
N VAL A 14 -18.63 -2.22 -9.75
CA VAL A 14 -18.61 -3.60 -9.23
C VAL A 14 -17.92 -4.41 -10.31
N LEU A 15 -16.63 -4.67 -10.12
CA LEU A 15 -15.90 -5.61 -10.96
C LEU A 15 -16.56 -7.00 -10.83
N PRO A 16 -16.86 -7.68 -11.95
CA PRO A 16 -17.44 -9.02 -11.95
C PRO A 16 -16.74 -10.00 -10.99
N PRO A 17 -17.47 -10.92 -10.36
CA PRO A 17 -17.01 -11.73 -9.23
C PRO A 17 -15.91 -12.77 -9.55
N ASP A 18 -15.40 -12.85 -10.78
CA ASP A 18 -14.34 -13.79 -11.15
C ASP A 18 -13.38 -13.22 -12.21
N HIS A 19 -12.72 -12.12 -11.85
CA HIS A 19 -11.48 -11.80 -12.53
C HIS A 19 -10.36 -12.58 -11.87
N SER A 20 -9.74 -13.49 -12.64
CA SER A 20 -8.50 -14.17 -12.26
C SER A 20 -7.49 -13.16 -11.69
N LEU A 21 -6.64 -13.58 -10.76
CA LEU A 21 -5.56 -12.74 -10.21
C LEU A 21 -4.78 -12.04 -11.35
N ALA A 22 -4.51 -12.77 -12.43
CA ALA A 22 -3.86 -12.24 -13.63
C ALA A 22 -4.63 -11.09 -14.27
N SER A 23 -5.94 -11.23 -14.45
CA SER A 23 -6.79 -10.18 -15.00
C SER A 23 -6.78 -8.94 -14.10
N ARG A 24 -6.88 -9.11 -12.78
CA ARG A 24 -6.96 -7.97 -11.84
C ARG A 24 -5.69 -7.11 -11.86
N PHE A 25 -4.51 -7.71 -11.70
CA PHE A 25 -3.27 -6.91 -11.70
C PHE A 25 -2.93 -6.35 -13.08
N ARG A 26 -3.28 -7.06 -14.18
CA ARG A 26 -3.04 -6.55 -15.55
C ARG A 26 -3.94 -5.38 -15.88
N LEU A 27 -5.23 -5.43 -15.53
CA LEU A 27 -6.14 -4.30 -15.72
C LEU A 27 -5.66 -3.06 -14.95
N LEU A 28 -5.15 -3.26 -13.74
CA LEU A 28 -4.58 -2.17 -12.94
C LEU A 28 -3.31 -1.58 -13.58
N GLU A 29 -2.38 -2.43 -14.01
CA GLU A 29 -1.14 -2.01 -14.69
C GLU A 29 -1.46 -1.25 -15.99
N ASP A 30 -2.37 -1.78 -16.81
CA ASP A 30 -2.79 -1.19 -18.07
C ASP A 30 -3.47 0.16 -17.84
N ALA A 31 -4.38 0.26 -16.87
CA ALA A 31 -5.09 1.51 -16.57
C ALA A 31 -4.13 2.64 -16.18
N PHE A 32 -3.15 2.38 -15.30
CA PHE A 32 -2.16 3.39 -14.94
C PHE A 32 -1.18 3.70 -16.08
N THR A 33 -0.78 2.71 -16.86
CA THR A 33 0.09 2.91 -18.04
C THR A 33 -0.59 3.77 -19.10
N LEU A 34 -1.86 3.52 -19.38
CA LEU A 34 -2.67 4.33 -20.29
C LEU A 34 -2.90 5.73 -19.73
N ALA A 35 -3.06 5.87 -18.41
CA ALA A 35 -3.21 7.18 -17.77
C ALA A 35 -1.94 8.02 -17.88
N LYS A 36 -0.79 7.41 -17.60
CA LYS A 36 0.54 8.03 -17.72
C LYS A 36 0.84 8.52 -19.13
N THR A 37 0.36 7.80 -20.14
CA THR A 37 0.53 8.15 -21.55
C THR A 37 -0.58 9.05 -22.12
N GLY A 38 -1.54 9.47 -21.29
CA GLY A 38 -2.62 10.38 -21.67
C GLY A 38 -3.76 9.75 -22.47
N HIS A 39 -3.80 8.42 -22.62
CA HIS A 39 -4.86 7.70 -23.33
C HIS A 39 -6.15 7.59 -22.51
N VAL A 40 -6.03 7.57 -21.18
CA VAL A 40 -7.18 7.66 -20.26
C VAL A 40 -6.92 8.72 -19.19
N PRO A 41 -7.95 9.37 -18.62
CA PRO A 41 -7.73 10.27 -17.50
C PRO A 41 -7.31 9.50 -16.23
N TYR A 42 -6.39 10.06 -15.41
CA TYR A 42 -5.96 9.45 -14.15
C TYR A 42 -7.10 9.09 -13.19
N ARG A 43 -8.22 9.84 -13.21
CA ARG A 43 -9.41 9.51 -12.41
C ARG A 43 -9.95 8.10 -12.68
N VAL A 44 -9.75 7.56 -13.89
CA VAL A 44 -10.16 6.20 -14.25
C VAL A 44 -9.25 5.18 -13.57
N ALA A 45 -7.93 5.39 -13.61
CA ALA A 45 -6.97 4.50 -12.97
C ALA A 45 -7.10 4.51 -11.44
N PHE A 46 -7.26 5.70 -10.84
CA PHE A 46 -7.53 5.83 -9.40
C PHE A 46 -8.86 5.18 -9.01
N GLY A 47 -9.94 5.46 -9.74
CA GLY A 47 -11.24 4.83 -9.49
C GLY A 47 -11.21 3.32 -9.64
N LEU A 48 -10.44 2.77 -10.58
CA LEU A 48 -10.21 1.34 -10.66
C LEU A 48 -9.50 0.82 -9.41
N SER A 49 -8.43 1.49 -8.95
CA SER A 49 -7.64 1.05 -7.80
C SER A 49 -8.42 1.01 -6.47
N GLU A 50 -9.58 1.65 -6.37
CA GLU A 50 -10.43 1.62 -5.18
C GLU A 50 -10.83 0.20 -4.75
N TYR A 51 -10.85 -0.77 -5.68
CA TYR A 51 -11.15 -2.16 -5.34
C TYR A 51 -10.12 -2.79 -4.38
N LEU A 52 -8.90 -2.23 -4.26
CA LEU A 52 -7.81 -2.77 -3.44
C LEU A 52 -8.17 -2.90 -1.97
N VAL A 53 -9.16 -2.13 -1.48
CA VAL A 53 -9.67 -2.28 -0.11
C VAL A 53 -10.23 -3.69 0.17
N HIS A 54 -10.57 -4.45 -0.88
CA HIS A 54 -11.05 -5.82 -0.82
C HIS A 54 -10.03 -6.86 -1.33
N GLU A 55 -8.87 -6.43 -1.83
CA GLU A 55 -7.86 -7.35 -2.38
C GLU A 55 -7.17 -8.15 -1.27
N THR A 56 -6.70 -9.34 -1.63
CA THR A 56 -6.03 -10.28 -0.73
C THR A 56 -4.68 -10.78 -1.24
N ASN A 57 -4.39 -10.55 -2.53
CA ASN A 57 -3.16 -10.97 -3.18
C ASN A 57 -2.17 -9.82 -3.29
N ASN A 58 -0.88 -10.14 -3.24
CA ASN A 58 0.18 -9.12 -3.26
C ASN A 58 0.40 -8.50 -4.65
N PHE A 59 0.11 -9.24 -5.72
CA PHE A 59 0.41 -8.77 -7.08
C PHE A 59 -0.26 -7.43 -7.42
N PRO A 60 -1.56 -7.22 -7.15
CA PRO A 60 -2.17 -5.92 -7.41
C PRO A 60 -1.66 -4.80 -6.50
N PHE A 61 -1.36 -5.09 -5.23
CA PHE A 61 -0.75 -4.10 -4.35
C PHE A 61 0.63 -3.67 -4.85
N ASN A 62 1.45 -4.60 -5.35
CA ASN A 62 2.76 -4.31 -5.95
C ASN A 62 2.61 -3.40 -7.18
N VAL A 63 1.67 -3.71 -8.08
CA VAL A 63 1.37 -2.88 -9.25
C VAL A 63 0.95 -1.47 -8.81
N PHE A 64 0.00 -1.38 -7.87
CA PHE A 64 -0.48 -0.12 -7.35
C PHE A 64 0.65 0.73 -6.77
N THR A 65 1.40 0.19 -5.81
CA THR A 65 2.47 0.93 -5.12
C THR A 65 3.60 1.36 -6.06
N LYS A 66 3.93 0.55 -7.08
CA LYS A 66 4.84 0.96 -8.17
C LYS A 66 4.37 2.27 -8.82
N HIS A 67 3.12 2.32 -9.29
CA HIS A 67 2.58 3.53 -9.95
C HIS A 67 2.46 4.71 -8.99
N MET A 68 2.10 4.47 -7.73
CA MET A 68 2.03 5.52 -6.72
C MET A 68 3.40 6.12 -6.41
N ASN A 69 4.45 5.28 -6.32
CA ASN A 69 5.83 5.74 -6.13
C ASN A 69 6.30 6.60 -7.31
N GLU A 70 5.96 6.20 -8.54
CA GLU A 70 6.26 7.01 -9.74
C GLU A 70 5.56 8.37 -9.69
N LEU A 71 4.26 8.39 -9.35
CA LEU A 71 3.49 9.63 -9.20
C LEU A 71 4.03 10.51 -8.08
N HIS A 72 4.32 9.94 -6.93
CA HIS A 72 4.89 10.66 -5.80
C HIS A 72 6.24 11.28 -6.15
N PHE A 73 7.10 10.55 -6.88
CA PHE A 73 8.36 11.10 -7.37
C PHE A 73 8.17 12.28 -8.32
N LEU A 74 7.16 12.24 -9.20
CA LEU A 74 6.83 13.34 -10.11
C LEU A 74 6.26 14.55 -9.35
N LEU A 75 5.46 14.29 -8.31
CA LEU A 75 4.79 15.32 -7.51
C LEU A 75 5.65 15.90 -6.40
N LYS A 76 6.79 15.30 -6.03
CA LYS A 76 7.64 15.72 -4.89
C LYS A 76 8.06 17.20 -4.88
N ASN A 77 8.15 17.81 -6.06
CA ASN A 77 8.53 19.22 -6.22
C ASN A 77 7.32 20.15 -6.43
N PHE A 78 6.13 19.57 -6.56
CA PHE A 78 4.86 20.27 -6.65
C PHE A 78 4.16 20.20 -5.28
N VAL A 79 3.18 21.07 -5.06
CA VAL A 79 2.45 21.28 -3.80
C VAL A 79 2.07 19.96 -3.08
N ASP A 80 2.05 20.01 -1.74
CA ASP A 80 1.52 19.03 -0.78
C ASP A 80 1.06 17.67 -1.36
N ALA A 81 1.90 16.64 -1.20
CA ALA A 81 1.62 15.28 -1.61
C ALA A 81 0.65 14.53 -0.66
N THR A 82 0.25 15.14 0.46
CA THR A 82 -0.64 14.54 1.47
C THR A 82 -1.89 13.87 0.89
N PRO A 83 -2.60 14.45 -0.11
CA PRO A 83 -3.76 13.78 -0.70
C PRO A 83 -3.43 12.44 -1.36
N LEU A 84 -2.28 12.33 -2.03
CA LEU A 84 -1.82 11.07 -2.62
C LEU A 84 -1.43 10.09 -1.53
N GLU A 85 -0.65 10.52 -0.54
CA GLU A 85 -0.23 9.66 0.59
C GLU A 85 -1.44 9.06 1.31
N ASN A 86 -2.43 9.89 1.65
CA ASN A 86 -3.67 9.46 2.29
C ASN A 86 -4.43 8.44 1.42
N PHE A 87 -4.51 8.68 0.12
CA PHE A 87 -5.15 7.74 -0.80
C PHE A 87 -4.45 6.37 -0.80
N VAL A 88 -3.11 6.35 -0.87
CA VAL A 88 -2.34 5.09 -0.83
C VAL A 88 -2.56 4.35 0.49
N VAL A 89 -2.51 5.07 1.62
CA VAL A 89 -2.76 4.49 2.94
C VAL A 89 -4.14 3.87 3.01
N GLU A 90 -5.19 4.55 2.55
CA GLU A 90 -6.55 4.02 2.59
C GLU A 90 -6.71 2.73 1.76
N MET A 91 -6.02 2.61 0.61
CA MET A 91 -6.04 1.40 -0.21
C MET A 91 -5.32 0.21 0.45
N LEU A 92 -4.23 0.46 1.18
CA LEU A 92 -3.40 -0.58 1.79
C LEU A 92 -3.80 -0.93 3.24
N LYS A 93 -4.51 -0.05 3.92
CA LYS A 93 -4.88 -0.20 5.33
C LYS A 93 -5.67 -1.49 5.64
N PRO A 94 -6.62 -1.96 4.80
CA PRO A 94 -7.30 -3.24 5.03
C PRO A 94 -6.36 -4.45 5.02
N LEU A 95 -5.32 -4.44 4.17
CA LEU A 95 -4.29 -5.49 4.17
C LEU A 95 -3.57 -5.54 5.52
N TYR A 96 -3.13 -4.40 6.03
CA TYR A 96 -2.44 -4.31 7.32
C TYR A 96 -3.29 -4.85 8.47
N HIS A 97 -4.54 -4.41 8.57
CA HIS A 97 -5.43 -4.86 9.63
C HIS A 97 -5.68 -6.37 9.54
N ARG A 98 -5.78 -6.93 8.34
CA ARG A 98 -5.99 -8.38 8.15
C ARG A 98 -4.80 -9.20 8.64
N ILE A 99 -3.57 -8.83 8.27
CA ILE A 99 -2.37 -9.65 8.54
C ILE A 99 -1.77 -9.42 9.92
N PHE A 100 -2.15 -8.33 10.60
CA PHE A 100 -1.78 -8.04 11.99
C PHE A 100 -2.96 -8.18 12.96
N ALA A 101 -4.08 -8.76 12.53
CA ALA A 101 -5.18 -9.08 13.43
C ALA A 101 -4.75 -10.10 14.50
N GLU A 102 -5.46 -10.08 15.62
CA GLU A 102 -5.29 -11.09 16.66
C GLU A 102 -5.64 -12.48 16.10
N ASN A 103 -4.84 -13.50 16.46
CA ASN A 103 -5.02 -14.90 16.05
C ASN A 103 -4.74 -15.24 14.58
N VAL A 104 -4.05 -14.38 13.83
CA VAL A 104 -3.56 -14.74 12.49
C VAL A 104 -2.43 -15.78 12.60
N MET A 105 -2.64 -16.96 12.01
CA MET A 105 -1.60 -17.98 11.89
C MET A 105 -0.56 -17.55 10.87
N VAL A 106 0.67 -17.31 11.32
CA VAL A 106 1.76 -16.89 10.45
C VAL A 106 2.31 -18.10 9.69
N ASN A 107 2.16 -18.07 8.37
CA ASN A 107 2.84 -18.94 7.41
C ASN A 107 3.71 -18.07 6.48
N ASP A 108 4.45 -18.69 5.55
CA ASP A 108 5.36 -17.96 4.66
C ASP A 108 4.65 -16.88 3.81
N ILE A 109 3.40 -17.12 3.42
CA ILE A 109 2.60 -16.15 2.67
C ILE A 109 2.27 -14.93 3.54
N ILE A 110 1.77 -15.16 4.76
CA ILE A 110 1.45 -14.09 5.70
C ILE A 110 2.71 -13.34 6.12
N ALA A 111 3.83 -14.03 6.36
CA ALA A 111 5.11 -13.40 6.70
C ALA A 111 5.57 -12.44 5.58
N THR A 112 5.50 -12.90 4.33
CA THR A 112 5.78 -12.07 3.15
C THR A 112 4.83 -10.87 3.07
N GLN A 113 3.56 -11.05 3.38
CA GLN A 113 2.59 -9.95 3.42
C GLN A 113 2.87 -8.95 4.53
N GLN A 114 3.29 -9.42 5.71
CA GLN A 114 3.64 -8.56 6.84
C GLN A 114 4.86 -7.72 6.52
N GLU A 115 5.90 -8.30 5.93
CA GLU A 115 7.07 -7.56 5.45
C GLU A 115 6.64 -6.49 4.44
N TYR A 116 5.89 -6.88 3.40
CA TYR A 116 5.41 -5.96 2.39
C TYR A 116 4.61 -4.79 2.98
N ALA A 117 3.64 -5.08 3.85
CA ALA A 117 2.80 -4.06 4.46
C ALA A 117 3.62 -3.13 5.36
N MET A 118 4.58 -3.65 6.13
CA MET A 118 5.47 -2.82 6.94
C MET A 118 6.31 -1.88 6.08
N VAL A 119 6.89 -2.37 4.99
CA VAL A 119 7.69 -1.53 4.08
C VAL A 119 6.82 -0.44 3.45
N GLN A 120 5.68 -0.81 2.88
CA GLN A 120 4.84 0.13 2.15
C GLN A 120 4.14 1.14 3.07
N LEU A 121 3.44 0.70 4.10
CA LEU A 121 2.65 1.62 4.93
C LEU A 121 3.52 2.55 5.77
N CYS A 122 4.71 2.12 6.19
CA CYS A 122 5.64 3.02 6.86
C CYS A 122 6.23 4.04 5.87
N HIS A 123 6.49 3.64 4.60
CA HIS A 123 6.91 4.56 3.54
C HIS A 123 5.86 5.66 3.30
N TRP A 124 4.57 5.31 3.36
CA TRP A 124 3.44 6.23 3.19
C TRP A 124 2.94 6.85 4.51
N ASN A 125 3.80 6.98 5.52
CA ASN A 125 3.52 7.68 6.79
C ASN A 125 2.32 7.13 7.61
N TYR A 126 1.96 5.86 7.47
CA TYR A 126 0.89 5.26 8.25
C TYR A 126 1.30 5.09 9.72
N SER A 127 0.69 5.89 10.60
CA SER A 127 1.07 5.98 12.02
C SER A 127 1.17 4.63 12.75
N PRO A 128 0.20 3.69 12.64
CA PRO A 128 0.33 2.37 13.26
C PRO A 128 1.54 1.56 12.78
N CYS A 129 1.92 1.69 11.51
CA CYS A 129 3.14 1.05 11.00
C CYS A 129 4.38 1.70 11.63
N LEU A 130 4.47 3.02 11.59
CA LEU A 130 5.59 3.78 12.15
C LEU A 130 5.78 3.46 13.64
N GLN A 131 4.69 3.44 14.41
CA GLN A 131 4.74 3.12 15.83
C GLN A 131 5.24 1.69 16.06
N LYS A 132 4.73 0.72 15.29
CA LYS A 132 5.19 -0.68 15.37
C LYS A 132 6.67 -0.83 15.01
N ALA A 133 7.15 -0.11 14.01
CA ALA A 133 8.55 -0.09 13.61
C ALA A 133 9.45 0.54 14.68
N VAL A 134 9.05 1.69 15.24
CA VAL A 134 9.78 2.37 16.33
C VAL A 134 9.83 1.50 17.58
N ASP A 135 8.72 0.89 17.98
CA ASP A 135 8.65 0.01 19.15
C ASP A 135 9.54 -1.24 18.97
N ALA A 136 9.51 -1.84 17.78
CA ALA A 136 10.37 -2.97 17.44
C ALA A 136 11.86 -2.57 17.50
N PHE A 137 12.20 -1.40 16.95
CA PHE A 137 13.57 -0.89 16.99
C PHE A 137 14.04 -0.54 18.40
N ALA A 138 13.17 0.01 19.25
CA ALA A 138 13.48 0.28 20.65
C ALA A 138 13.78 -1.02 21.41
N LYS A 139 12.98 -2.08 21.19
CA LYS A 139 13.22 -3.41 21.76
C LYS A 139 14.56 -3.99 21.28
N LEU A 140 14.84 -3.90 19.98
CA LEU A 140 16.10 -4.36 19.39
C LEU A 140 17.31 -3.63 19.99
N LYS A 141 17.23 -2.31 20.16
CA LYS A 141 18.30 -1.53 20.81
C LYS A 141 18.58 -2.00 22.23
N LEU A 142 17.54 -2.34 22.99
CA LEU A 142 17.70 -2.85 24.36
C LEU A 142 18.31 -4.26 24.38
N SER A 143 17.85 -5.16 23.52
CA SER A 143 18.42 -6.52 23.42
C SER A 143 19.86 -6.51 22.94
N CYS A 144 20.21 -5.56 22.08
CA CYS A 144 21.54 -5.41 21.51
C CYS A 144 22.42 -4.37 22.22
N LYS A 145 22.09 -3.98 23.47
CA LYS A 145 22.83 -2.93 24.21
C LYS A 145 24.35 -3.13 24.31
N HIS A 146 24.83 -4.37 24.14
CA HIS A 146 26.26 -4.72 24.23
C HIS A 146 26.85 -5.21 22.89
N PHE A 147 26.06 -5.17 21.81
CA PHE A 147 26.45 -5.66 20.50
C PHE A 147 26.23 -4.56 19.45
N LYS A 148 26.96 -4.62 18.34
CA LYS A 148 26.59 -3.81 17.17
C LYS A 148 25.28 -4.36 16.60
N LEU A 149 24.44 -3.50 16.01
CA LEU A 149 23.21 -3.97 15.35
C LEU A 149 23.48 -4.93 14.18
N SER A 150 24.66 -4.82 13.57
CA SER A 150 25.14 -5.73 12.52
C SER A 150 25.71 -7.06 13.05
N ASP A 151 25.77 -7.24 14.37
CA ASP A 151 26.31 -8.46 14.99
C ASP A 151 25.29 -9.60 14.88
N THR A 152 25.73 -10.80 14.51
CA THR A 152 24.87 -11.99 14.41
C THR A 152 24.32 -12.44 15.76
N ASN A 153 24.92 -12.00 16.87
CA ASN A 153 24.37 -12.21 18.21
C ASN A 153 23.21 -11.27 18.54
N CYS A 154 23.08 -10.16 17.82
CA CYS A 154 22.03 -9.17 17.95
C CYS A 154 20.87 -9.43 16.97
N ASN A 155 21.19 -9.64 15.70
CA ASN A 155 20.22 -9.78 14.61
C ASN A 155 19.96 -11.27 14.31
N LYS A 156 19.35 -11.98 15.26
CA LYS A 156 18.91 -13.37 15.13
C LYS A 156 17.48 -13.48 14.64
#